data_AF-A0A920FAX5-F1
#
_entry.id   AF-A0A920FAX5-F1
#
_cell.length_a   1.000
_cell.length_b   1.000
_cell.length_c   1.000
_cell.angle_alpha   90.00
_cell.angle_beta   90.00
_cell.angle_gamma   90.00
#
_symmetry.space_group_name_H-M   'P 1'
#
loop_
_entity.id
_entity.type
_entity.pdbx_description
1 polymer ?
#
loop_
_entity_poly.entity_id
_entity_poly.type
_entity_poly.pdbx_seq_one_letter_code
_entity_poly.pdbx_strand_id
1 'polypeptide(L)'
;MILSIEWHVDWIADCLQYMKDKQFNRIEAKLDAQENWVKHVKEVADSTLYPLANSWYMGVNIPGKPKVFMPYVGGVHTYTKECRASGCKWI
;
A
#
# COMPACT_ATOMS: atom_id res chain seq x y z
N MET A 1 0.62 2.53 14.25
CA MET A 1 2.09 2.53 14.17
C MET A 1 2.52 3.91 13.70
N ILE A 2 3.27 4.67 14.50
CA ILE A 2 3.52 6.12 14.27
C ILE A 2 4.29 6.36 12.95
N LEU A 3 5.39 5.64 12.75
CA LEU A 3 6.23 5.78 11.56
C LEU A 3 5.47 5.64 10.22
N SER A 4 4.59 4.64 10.10
CA SER A 4 3.80 4.44 8.88
C SER A 4 2.76 5.53 8.66
N ILE A 5 2.24 6.11 9.74
CA ILE A 5 1.25 7.20 9.65
C ILE A 5 1.96 8.47 9.17
N GLU A 6 3.05 8.86 9.82
CA GLU A 6 3.82 10.05 9.45
C GLU A 6 4.28 9.98 8.00
N TRP A 7 4.86 8.85 7.58
CA TRP A 7 5.32 8.70 6.21
C TRP A 7 4.19 8.79 5.17
N HIS A 8 3.01 8.23 5.45
CA HIS A 8 1.86 8.39 4.56
C HIS A 8 1.37 9.83 4.50
N VAL A 9 1.34 10.54 5.64
CA VAL A 9 0.94 11.95 5.68
C VAL A 9 1.90 12.78 4.85
N ASP A 10 3.20 12.60 5.02
CA ASP A 10 4.23 13.32 4.27
C ASP A 10 4.10 13.05 2.76
N TRP A 11 4.00 11.77 2.37
CA TRP A 11 3.86 11.41 0.95
C TRP A 11 2.60 11.99 0.31
N ILE A 12 1.46 11.96 1.02
CA ILE A 12 0.19 12.53 0.53
C ILE A 12 0.31 14.06 0.42
N ALA A 13 0.89 14.73 1.43
CA ALA A 13 1.08 16.17 1.43
C ALA A 13 1.95 16.62 0.24
N ASP A 14 3.07 15.94 0.01
CA ASP A 14 3.97 16.21 -1.10
C ASP A 14 3.30 15.96 -2.46
N CYS A 15 2.52 14.88 -2.58
CA CYS A 15 1.76 14.58 -3.80
C CYS A 15 0.74 15.69 -4.11
N LEU A 16 0.00 16.16 -3.11
CA LEU A 16 -0.96 17.25 -3.27
C LEU A 16 -0.29 18.58 -3.63
N GLN A 17 0.86 18.88 -3.01
CA GLN A 17 1.65 20.06 -3.35
C GLN A 17 2.14 20.00 -4.80
N TYR A 18 2.66 18.86 -5.25
CA TYR A 18 3.05 18.64 -6.63
C TYR A 18 1.89 18.83 -7.61
N MET A 19 0.71 18.28 -7.30
CA MET A 19 -0.48 18.46 -8.14
C MET A 19 -0.87 19.94 -8.25
N LYS A 20 -0.81 20.67 -7.13
CA LYS A 20 -1.10 22.12 -7.11
C LYS A 20 -0.11 22.90 -7.97
N ASP A 21 1.19 22.64 -7.83
CA ASP A 21 2.25 23.35 -8.57
C ASP A 21 2.20 23.07 -10.08
N LYS A 22 1.74 21.88 -10.46
CA LYS A 22 1.55 21.48 -11.86
C LYS A 22 0.15 21.74 -12.41
N GLN A 23 -0.74 22.32 -11.60
CA GLN A 23 -2.13 22.61 -11.96
C GLN A 23 -2.92 21.36 -12.38
N PHE A 24 -2.60 20.19 -11.82
CA PHE A 24 -3.37 18.97 -12.01
C PHE A 24 -4.61 19.00 -11.10
N ASN A 25 -5.75 18.58 -11.64
CA ASN A 25 -7.03 18.53 -10.93
C ASN A 25 -7.48 17.11 -10.56
N ARG A 26 -6.77 16.09 -11.05
CA ARG A 26 -7.10 14.67 -10.80
C ARG A 26 -5.84 13.82 -10.88
N ILE A 27 -5.77 12.86 -9.96
CA ILE A 27 -4.85 11.72 -10.01
C ILE A 27 -5.67 10.45 -9.80
N GLU A 28 -5.34 9.40 -10.53
CA GLU A 28 -5.98 8.09 -10.40
C GLU A 28 -4.93 7.01 -10.65
N ALA A 29 -4.93 5.97 -9.81
CA ALA A 29 -4.10 4.81 -10.04
C ALA A 29 -4.59 4.07 -11.29
N LYS A 30 -3.67 3.69 -12.17
CA LYS A 30 -4.01 2.82 -13.29
C LYS A 30 -4.44 1.45 -12.76
N LEU A 31 -5.38 0.80 -13.47
CA LEU A 31 -5.91 -0.50 -13.07
C LEU A 31 -4.81 -1.57 -12.97
N ASP A 32 -3.91 -1.62 -13.95
CA ASP A 32 -2.77 -2.53 -13.97
C ASP A 32 -1.81 -2.27 -12.80
N ALA A 33 -1.56 -1.01 -12.45
CA ALA A 33 -0.75 -0.65 -11.28
C ALA A 33 -1.40 -1.16 -9.97
N GLN A 34 -2.71 -1.02 -9.83
CA GLN A 34 -3.46 -1.55 -8.68
C GLN A 34 -3.39 -3.09 -8.62
N GLU A 35 -3.65 -3.77 -9.73
CA GLU A 35 -3.63 -5.24 -9.81
C GLU A 35 -2.24 -5.80 -9.50
N ASN A 36 -1.19 -5.18 -10.04
CA ASN A 36 0.19 -5.53 -9.75
C ASN A 36 0.53 -5.31 -8.28
N TRP A 37 0.07 -4.22 -7.67
CA TRP A 37 0.26 -3.97 -6.24
C TRP A 37 -0.42 -5.03 -5.37
N VAL A 38 -1.67 -5.40 -5.68
CA VAL A 38 -2.40 -6.46 -4.96
C VAL A 38 -1.68 -7.80 -5.09
N LYS A 39 -1.21 -8.14 -6.29
CA LYS A 39 -0.43 -9.37 -6.54
C LYS A 39 0.85 -9.37 -5.71
N HIS A 40 1.60 -8.27 -5.73
CA HIS A 40 2.84 -8.14 -4.98
C HIS A 40 2.62 -8.28 -3.46
N VAL A 41 1.63 -7.58 -2.90
CA VAL A 41 1.28 -7.69 -1.47
C VAL A 41 0.97 -9.14 -1.10
N LYS A 42 0.22 -9.85 -1.94
CA LYS A 42 -0.09 -11.27 -1.75
C LYS A 42 1.18 -12.14 -1.79
N GLU A 43 2.05 -11.95 -2.77
CA GLU A 43 3.30 -12.72 -2.90
C GLU A 43 4.20 -12.55 -1.67
N VAL A 44 4.34 -11.31 -1.18
CA VAL A 44 5.12 -11.02 0.02
C VAL A 44 4.49 -11.69 1.25
N ALA A 45 3.16 -11.66 1.38
CA ALA A 45 2.46 -12.32 2.48
C ALA A 45 2.57 -13.85 2.43
N ASP A 46 2.44 -14.46 1.26
CA ASP A 46 2.52 -15.91 1.05
C ASP A 46 3.91 -16.47 1.35
N SER A 47 4.95 -15.64 1.34
CA SER A 47 6.30 -16.02 1.78
C SER A 47 6.45 -16.18 3.31
N THR A 48 5.39 -15.90 4.07
CA THR A 48 5.38 -15.91 5.54
C THR A 48 4.35 -16.89 6.11
N LEU A 49 4.31 -17.03 7.44
CA LEU A 49 3.29 -17.84 8.12
C LEU A 49 1.97 -17.08 8.36
N TYR A 50 1.91 -15.77 8.10
CA TYR A 50 0.71 -14.96 8.38
C TYR A 50 -0.58 -15.49 7.72
N PRO A 51 -0.59 -15.94 6.45
CA PRO A 51 -1.81 -16.43 5.80
C PRO A 51 -2.39 -17.69 6.43
N LEU A 52 -1.58 -18.45 7.17
CA LEU A 52 -1.99 -19.71 7.79
C LEU A 52 -2.83 -19.47 9.06
N ALA A 53 -2.67 -18.33 9.73
CA ALA A 53 -3.38 -18.02 10.95
C ALA A 53 -4.78 -17.43 10.69
N ASN A 54 -5.78 -17.89 11.46
CA ASN A 54 -7.09 -17.26 11.49
C ASN A 54 -7.02 -15.99 12.37
N SER A 55 -6.61 -14.88 11.76
CA SER A 55 -6.42 -13.60 12.42
C SER A 55 -7.29 -12.51 11.81
N TRP A 56 -7.45 -11.40 12.54
CA TRP A 56 -8.13 -10.21 12.01
C TRP A 56 -7.47 -9.66 10.74
N TYR A 57 -6.16 -9.87 10.55
CA TYR A 57 -5.44 -9.51 9.33
C TYR A 57 -5.94 -10.24 8.08
N MET A 58 -6.47 -11.45 8.29
CA MET A 58 -7.06 -12.30 7.25
C MET A 58 -8.55 -12.03 7.02
N GLY A 59 -9.16 -11.09 7.78
CA GLY A 59 -10.58 -10.76 7.66
C GLY A 59 -11.54 -11.85 8.16
N VAL A 60 -11.04 -12.94 8.75
CA VAL A 60 -11.85 -14.08 9.18
C VAL A 60 -12.74 -13.79 10.40
N ASN A 61 -12.57 -12.61 11.01
CA ASN A 61 -13.43 -12.13 12.09
C ASN A 61 -14.81 -11.65 11.61
N ILE A 62 -15.04 -11.53 10.29
CA ILE A 62 -16.31 -11.08 9.71
C ILE A 62 -16.89 -12.17 8.79
N PRO A 63 -18.06 -12.74 9.10
CA PRO A 63 -18.72 -13.71 8.24
C PRO A 63 -18.96 -13.17 6.82
N GLY A 64 -18.68 -14.00 5.81
CA GLY A 64 -18.86 -13.66 4.40
C GLY A 64 -17.74 -12.80 3.78
N LYS A 65 -16.77 -12.31 4.57
CA LYS A 65 -15.63 -11.58 4.04
C LYS A 65 -14.59 -12.53 3.44
N PRO A 66 -13.99 -12.23 2.27
CA PRO A 66 -12.90 -13.01 1.71
C PRO A 66 -11.71 -13.14 2.66
N LYS A 67 -11.14 -14.34 2.74
CA LYS A 67 -9.92 -14.61 3.53
C LYS A 67 -8.68 -14.16 2.74
N VAL A 68 -8.25 -12.91 2.95
CA VAL A 68 -7.09 -12.31 2.27
C VAL A 68 -6.24 -11.55 3.28
N PHE A 69 -4.92 -11.69 3.18
CA PHE A 69 -4.00 -10.92 4.00
C PHE A 69 -3.93 -9.48 3.49
N MET A 70 -4.41 -8.52 4.27
CA MET A 70 -4.58 -7.12 3.83
C MET A 70 -3.33 -6.23 3.99
N PRO A 71 -2.51 -6.34 5.07
CA PRO A 71 -1.34 -5.47 5.23
C PRO A 71 -0.19 -5.81 4.27
N TYR A 72 0.66 -4.82 4.01
CA TYR A 72 1.97 -5.07 3.41
C TYR A 72 2.96 -5.52 4.49
N VAL A 73 3.51 -6.74 4.37
CA VAL A 73 4.43 -7.35 5.35
C VAL A 73 5.91 -7.32 4.95
N GLY A 74 6.27 -6.66 3.85
CA GLY A 74 7.66 -6.48 3.43
C GLY A 74 8.46 -5.47 4.25
N GLY A 75 7.84 -4.88 5.29
CA GLY A 75 8.45 -3.88 6.16
C GLY A 75 8.41 -2.46 5.58
N VAL A 76 8.45 -1.46 6.49
CA VAL A 76 8.30 -0.03 6.12
C VAL A 76 9.39 0.41 5.13
N HIS A 77 10.64 -0.03 5.30
CA HIS A 77 11.73 0.35 4.39
C HIS A 77 11.49 -0.10 2.94
N THR A 78 11.01 -1.33 2.75
CA THR A 78 10.71 -1.85 1.40
C THR A 78 9.48 -1.14 0.84
N TYR A 79 8.45 -0.93 1.67
CA TYR A 79 7.24 -0.21 1.29
C TYR A 79 7.55 1.18 0.71
N THR A 80 8.36 1.97 1.41
CA THR A 80 8.69 3.33 0.95
C THR A 80 9.51 3.35 -0.33
N LYS A 81 10.33 2.31 -0.59
CA LYS A 81 11.01 2.14 -1.88
C LYS A 81 10.02 1.87 -3.01
N GLU A 82 9.06 0.98 -2.81
CA GLU A 82 8.03 0.68 -3.82
C GLU A 82 7.17 1.93 -4.14
N CYS A 83 6.80 2.70 -3.12
CA CYS A 83 6.05 3.94 -3.32
C CYS A 83 6.84 5.00 -4.12
N ARG A 84 8.14 5.13 -3.88
CA ARG A 84 9.01 6.04 -4.64
C ARG A 84 9.18 5.58 -6.09
N ALA A 85 9.30 4.27 -6.33
CA ALA A 85 9.43 3.70 -7.67
C ALA A 85 8.17 3.89 -8.54
N SER A 86 6.98 3.90 -7.92
CA SER A 86 5.66 3.90 -8.59
C SER A 86 5.21 5.23 -9.20
N GLY A 87 6.05 6.28 -9.20
CA GLY A 87 5.77 7.52 -9.92
C GLY A 87 5.94 8.81 -9.13
N CYS A 88 6.23 8.72 -7.82
CA CYS A 88 6.65 9.88 -7.03
C CYS A 88 8.18 10.04 -7.09
N LYS A 89 8.75 10.16 -8.29
CA LYS A 89 10.18 10.48 -8.49
C LYS A 89 10.58 11.88 -8.00
N TRP A 90 9.64 12.66 -7.48
CA TRP A 90 9.80 14.05 -7.05
C TRP A 90 9.96 14.19 -5.51
N ILE A 91 10.01 13.07 -4.78
CA ILE A 91 10.21 12.93 -3.32
C ILE A 91 11.33 11.92 -3.06
#